data_AF-A0A3E0H7C5-F1
#
_entry.id   AF-A0A3E0H7C5-F1
#
_cell.length_a   1.000
_cell.length_b   1.000
_cell.length_c   1.000
_cell.angle_alpha   90.00
_cell.angle_beta   90.00
_cell.angle_gamma   90.00
#
_symmetry.space_group_name_H-M   'P 1'
#
loop_
_entity.id
_entity.type
_entity.pdbx_description
1 polymer ?
#
loop_
_entity_poly.entity_id
_entity_poly.type
_entity_poly.pdbx_seq_one_letter_code
_entity_poly.pdbx_strand_id
1 'polypeptide(L)' 'MLIKRAVLDGIADGSMTMVFRRWRTVRVRVGTHLRTAVGVLVVESIDQVAPAVVLAELDS' A
#
# COMPACT_ATOMS: atom_id res chain seq x y z
N MET A 1 11.68 -5.62 -0.64
CA MET A 1 10.49 -4.81 -0.29
C MET A 1 9.78 -5.57 0.82
N LEU A 2 9.57 -4.96 1.99
CA LEU A 2 8.89 -5.63 3.10
C LEU A 2 7.67 -4.79 3.48
N ILE A 3 6.48 -5.29 3.15
CA ILE A 3 5.24 -4.84 3.77
C ILE A 3 5.18 -5.55 5.12
N LYS A 4 4.89 -4.82 6.20
CA LYS A 4 4.81 -5.40 7.55
C LYS A 4 3.69 -6.45 7.58
N ARG A 5 3.88 -7.52 8.37
CA ARG A 5 2.90 -8.61 8.46
C ARG A 5 1.51 -8.12 8.88
N ALA A 6 1.42 -7.26 9.89
CA ALA A 6 0.14 -6.69 10.32
C ALA A 6 -0.63 -5.93 9.21
N VAL A 7 0.09 -5.25 8.31
CA VAL A 7 -0.53 -4.57 7.15
C VAL A 7 -1.01 -5.60 6.13
N LEU A 8 -0.25 -6.67 5.91
CA LEU A 8 -0.66 -7.76 5.02
C LEU A 8 -1.89 -8.49 5.55
N ASP A 9 -1.97 -8.72 6.86
CA ASP A 9 -3.13 -9.36 7.49
C ASP A 9 -4.38 -8.47 7.34
N GLY A 10 -4.26 -7.15 7.58
CA GLY A 10 -5.34 -6.19 7.32
C GLY A 10 -5.75 -6.07 5.85
N ILE A 11 -4.82 -6.29 4.91
CA ILE A 11 -5.19 -6.38 3.48
C ILE A 11 -5.95 -7.68 3.20
N ALA A 12 -5.54 -8.79 3.82
CA ALA A 12 -6.15 -10.10 3.62
C ALA A 12 -7.56 -10.20 4.21
N ASP A 13 -7.82 -9.54 5.35
CA ASP A 13 -9.16 -9.48 5.95
C ASP A 13 -10.03 -8.33 5.40
N GLY A 14 -9.45 -7.46 4.56
CA GLY A 14 -10.13 -6.36 3.89
C GLY A 14 -10.23 -5.08 4.72
N SER A 15 -9.68 -5.03 5.94
CA SER A 15 -9.67 -3.83 6.77
C SER A 15 -8.73 -2.74 6.25
N MET A 16 -7.78 -3.09 5.39
CA MET A 16 -6.84 -2.16 4.75
C MET A 16 -6.84 -2.34 3.24
N THR A 17 -7.20 -1.29 2.51
CA THR A 17 -7.22 -1.31 1.04
C THR A 17 -6.22 -0.35 0.41
N MET A 18 -5.65 0.57 1.19
CA MET A 18 -4.70 1.57 0.74
C MET A 18 -3.47 1.64 1.64
N VAL A 19 -2.30 1.85 1.05
CA VAL A 19 -1.03 2.01 1.76
C VAL A 19 -0.24 3.18 1.21
N PHE A 20 0.23 4.05 2.10
CA PHE A 20 1.08 5.18 1.73
C PHE A 20 2.56 4.77 1.76
N ARG A 21 3.32 5.24 0.78
CA ARG A 21 4.77 4.97 0.71
C ARG A 21 5.53 6.15 0.15
N ARG A 22 6.57 6.56 0.86
CA ARG A 22 7.56 7.50 0.32
C ARG A 22 8.59 6.74 -0.49
N TRP A 23 8.69 7.08 -1.78
CA TRP A 23 9.69 6.53 -2.69
C TRP A 23 10.66 7.61 -3.14
N ARG A 24 11.95 7.24 -3.30
CA ARG A 24 12.92 8.07 -4.04
C ARG A 24 12.71 7.96 -5.55
N THR A 25 12.32 6.78 -6.01
CA THR A 25 11.93 6.51 -7.40
C THR A 25 10.86 5.42 -7.38
N VAL A 26 9.74 5.68 -8.04
CA VAL A 26 8.64 4.73 -8.15
C VAL A 26 9.02 3.65 -9.16
N ARG A 27 9.05 2.38 -8.73
CA ARG A 27 9.34 1.23 -9.61
C ARG A 27 8.15 0.30 -9.84
N VAL A 28 7.08 0.49 -9.07
CA VAL A 28 5.84 -0.26 -9.20
C VAL A 28 4.92 0.48 -10.16
N ARG A 29 4.16 -0.26 -10.96
CA ARG A 29 3.13 0.28 -11.86
C ARG A 29 1.76 -0.31 -11.49
N VAL A 30 0.69 0.36 -11.89
CA VAL A 30 -0.65 -0.22 -11.86
C VAL A 30 -0.64 -1.56 -12.62
N GLY A 31 -1.31 -2.57 -12.09
CA GLY A 31 -1.31 -3.96 -12.56
C GLY A 31 -0.11 -4.80 -12.12
N THR A 32 0.84 -4.24 -11.36
CA THR A 32 1.96 -5.02 -10.83
C THR A 32 1.45 -6.04 -9.83
N HIS A 33 1.84 -7.30 -10.02
CA HIS A 33 1.58 -8.38 -9.08
C HIS A 33 2.73 -8.50 -8.08
N LEU A 34 2.39 -8.45 -6.80
CA LEU A 34 3.32 -8.52 -5.68
C LEU A 34 3.10 -9.82 -4.94
N ARG A 35 4.12 -10.68 -4.92
CA ARG A 35 4.12 -11.88 -4.07
C ARG A 35 4.42 -11.48 -2.64
N THR A 36 3.56 -11.90 -1.72
CA THR A 36 3.65 -11.59 -0.29
C THR A 36 3.45 -12.86 0.53
N ALA A 37 3.60 -12.76 1.85
CA ALA A 37 3.38 -13.88 2.77
C ALA A 37 1.89 -14.24 2.97
N VAL A 38 0.96 -13.45 2.42
CA VAL A 38 -0.49 -13.71 2.47
C VAL A 38 -1.08 -14.02 1.10
N GLY A 39 -0.24 -14.20 0.07
CA GLY A 39 -0.65 -14.46 -1.31
C GLY A 39 -0.16 -13.41 -2.30
N VAL A 40 -0.90 -13.23 -3.38
CA VAL A 40 -0.58 -12.28 -4.45
C VAL A 40 -1.47 -11.05 -4.31
N LEU A 41 -0.85 -9.88 -4.26
CA LEU A 41 -1.54 -8.59 -4.29
C LEU A 41 -1.37 -7.95 -5.67
N VAL A 42 -2.41 -7.30 -6.18
CA VAL A 42 -2.35 -6.50 -7.41
C VAL A 42 -2.43 -5.02 -7.03
N VAL A 43 -1.60 -4.19 -7.65
CA VAL A 43 -1.64 -2.75 -7.46
C VAL A 43 -2.68 -2.16 -8.39
N GLU A 44 -3.83 -1.75 -7.86
CA GLU A 44 -4.96 -1.26 -8.65
C GLU A 44 -4.84 0.22 -9.01
N SER A 45 -4.29 1.05 -8.13
CA SER A 45 -4.04 2.47 -8.37
C SER A 45 -2.71 2.93 -7.74
N ILE A 46 -2.16 4.03 -8.27
CA ILE A 46 -1.00 4.71 -7.70
C ILE A 46 -1.22 6.20 -7.88
N ASP A 47 -1.35 6.92 -6.77
CA ASP A 47 -1.54 8.36 -6.74
C ASP A 47 -0.42 9.03 -5.95
N GLN A 48 0.10 10.15 -6.46
CA GLN A 48 1.02 10.99 -5.71
C GLN A 48 0.21 11.96 -4.85
N VAL A 49 0.35 11.82 -3.53
CA VAL A 49 -0.33 12.69 -2.55
C VAL A 49 0.64 13.63 -1.85
N ALA A 50 0.16 14.80 -1.44
CA ALA A 50 0.91 15.70 -0.57
C ALA A 50 1.04 15.08 0.84
N PRO A 51 2.16 15.27 1.57
CA PRO A 51 2.34 14.70 2.91
C PRO A 51 1.24 15.08 3.91
N ALA A 52 0.67 16.27 3.78
CA ALA A 52 -0.42 16.75 4.64
C ALA A 52 -1.69 15.88 4.54
N VAL A 53 -1.95 15.28 3.38
CA VAL A 53 -3.11 14.40 3.17
C VAL A 53 -2.96 13.07 3.92
N VAL A 54 -1.73 12.55 3.98
CA VAL A 54 -1.45 11.29 4.68
C VAL A 54 -1.70 11.42 6.18
N LEU A 55 -1.43 12.60 6.76
CA LEU A 55 -1.64 12.85 8.18
C LEU A 55 -3.14 12.93 8.52
N ALA A 56 -3.93 13.59 7.68
CA ALA A 56 -5.38 13.73 7.89
C ALA A 56 -6.13 12.39 7.93
N GLU A 57 -5.69 11.40 7.15
CA GLU A 57 -6.30 10.06 7.10
C GLU A 57 -5.90 9.18 8.30
N LEU A 58 -4.79 9.48 8.98
CA LEU A 58 -4.36 8.72 10.17
C LEU A 58 -5.07 9.17 11.46
N ASP A 59 -5.66 10.37 11.44
CA ASP A 59 -6.35 10.99 12.58
C ASP A 59 -7.88 10.76 12.55
N SER A 60 -8.39 10.02 11.56
CA SER A 60 -9.81 9.73 11.30
C SER A 60 -10.14 8.28 11.64
#